data_AF-A0A4Z0H0Q1-F1
#
_entry.id   AF-A0A4Z0H0Q1-F1
#
_cell.length_a   1.000
_cell.length_b   1.000
_cell.length_c   1.000
_cell.angle_alpha   90.00
_cell.angle_beta   90.00
_cell.angle_gamma   90.00
#
_symmetry.space_group_name_H-M   'P 1'
#
loop_
_entity.id
_entity.type
_entity.pdbx_description
1 polymer ?
#
loop_
_entity_poly.entity_id
_entity_poly.type
_entity_poly.pdbx_seq_one_letter_code
_entity_poly.pdbx_strand_id
1 'polypeptide(L)'
;MRIHGPNQTNFNPYNKSINKQTDMKQQGNRQDKLEISDEAKKMHGSEQPNPARQKRINQIKQDIESGTYQVDPKVTAKKMIDFWTK
;
A
#
# COMPACT_ATOMS: atom_id res chain seq x y z
N MET A 1 -55.73 41.84 8.25
CA MET A 1 -55.12 40.63 8.85
C MET A 1 -54.97 39.57 7.76
N ARG A 2 -53.82 38.90 7.66
CA ARG A 2 -53.65 37.70 6.80
C ARG A 2 -53.63 36.48 7.72
N ILE A 3 -54.49 35.51 7.43
CA ILE A 3 -54.61 34.27 8.20
C ILE A 3 -53.93 33.17 7.39
N HIS A 4 -52.89 32.56 7.94
CA HIS A 4 -52.24 31.39 7.34
C HIS A 4 -52.94 30.12 7.86
N GLY A 5 -53.49 29.31 6.95
CA GLY A 5 -54.13 28.03 7.27
C GLY A 5 -53.12 26.94 7.67
N PRO A 6 -53.60 25.82 8.27
CA PRO A 6 -52.75 24.79 8.85
C PRO A 6 -51.79 24.18 7.81
N ASN A 7 -50.53 24.09 8.21
CA ASN A 7 -49.34 23.65 7.47
C ASN A 7 -49.63 22.70 6.29
N GLN A 8 -49.39 23.18 5.07
CA GLN A 8 -49.28 22.31 3.91
C GLN A 8 -48.09 21.39 4.16
N THR A 9 -48.36 20.11 4.44
CA THR A 9 -47.31 19.10 4.52
C THR A 9 -46.62 19.07 3.16
N ASN A 10 -45.35 19.49 3.11
CA ASN A 10 -44.47 19.46 1.93
C ASN A 10 -44.21 18.00 1.48
N PHE A 11 -45.27 17.30 1.05
CA PHE A 11 -45.20 15.97 0.49
C PHE A 11 -44.97 16.11 -1.00
N ASN A 12 -43.72 16.37 -1.39
CA ASN A 12 -43.34 16.35 -2.80
C ASN A 12 -42.77 14.96 -3.15
N PRO A 13 -43.56 14.06 -3.75
CA PRO A 13 -43.13 12.68 -4.05
C PRO A 13 -41.96 12.62 -5.03
N TYR A 14 -41.76 13.68 -5.84
CA TYR A 14 -40.67 13.78 -6.81
C TYR A 14 -39.30 14.03 -6.18
N ASN A 15 -39.22 14.57 -4.96
CA ASN A 15 -37.93 14.71 -4.26
C ASN A 15 -37.32 13.35 -3.90
N LYS A 16 -38.17 12.32 -3.71
CA LYS A 16 -37.71 10.95 -3.39
C LYS A 16 -37.06 10.24 -4.59
N SER A 17 -37.47 10.56 -5.82
CA SER A 17 -36.86 9.97 -7.02
C SER A 17 -35.51 10.61 -7.36
N ILE A 18 -35.36 11.91 -7.12
CA ILE A 18 -34.08 12.62 -7.28
C ILE A 18 -33.03 12.06 -6.31
N ASN A 19 -33.39 11.84 -5.04
CA ASN A 19 -32.49 11.24 -4.05
C ASN A 19 -32.07 9.80 -4.42
N LYS A 20 -32.98 8.98 -4.97
CA LYS A 20 -32.63 7.63 -5.47
C LYS A 20 -31.65 7.66 -6.65
N GLN A 21 -31.78 8.66 -7.54
CA GLN A 21 -30.83 8.83 -8.64
C GLN A 21 -29.45 9.31 -8.17
N THR A 22 -29.36 10.11 -7.10
CA THR A 22 -28.07 10.49 -6.52
C THR A 22 -27.36 9.34 -5.82
N ASP A 23 -28.11 8.47 -5.12
CA ASP A 23 -27.56 7.27 -4.48
C ASP A 23 -27.02 6.25 -5.52
N MET A 24 -27.72 6.09 -6.65
CA MET A 24 -27.24 5.26 -7.76
C MET A 24 -25.99 5.81 -8.44
N LYS A 25 -25.78 7.14 -8.47
CA LYS A 25 -24.56 7.76 -9.01
C LYS A 25 -23.35 7.64 -8.07
N GLN A 26 -23.56 7.51 -6.76
CA GLN A 26 -22.48 7.24 -5.80
C GLN A 26 -21.92 5.81 -5.91
N GLN A 27 -22.67 4.90 -6.53
CA GLN A 27 -22.17 3.60 -6.98
C GLN A 27 -21.36 3.68 -8.29
N GLY A 28 -20.96 4.89 -8.69
CA GLY A 28 -20.09 5.12 -9.84
C GLY A 28 -18.69 4.55 -9.61
N ASN A 29 -18.32 3.61 -10.48
CA ASN A 29 -16.98 3.05 -10.68
C ASN A 29 -16.40 2.32 -9.46
N ARG A 30 -16.79 1.05 -9.29
CA ARG A 30 -15.94 0.09 -8.56
C ARG A 30 -14.60 0.02 -9.29
N GLN A 31 -13.61 0.70 -8.74
CA GLN A 31 -12.24 0.64 -9.24
C GLN A 31 -11.63 -0.69 -8.83
N ASP A 32 -10.87 -1.30 -9.73
CA ASP A 32 -10.08 -2.47 -9.39
C ASP A 32 -9.07 -2.10 -8.30
N LYS A 33 -9.12 -2.82 -7.18
CA LYS A 33 -8.18 -2.67 -6.06
C LYS A 33 -7.41 -3.97 -5.88
N LEU A 34 -6.09 -3.86 -5.88
CA LEU A 34 -5.18 -4.94 -5.52
C LEU A 34 -4.58 -4.62 -4.14
N GLU A 35 -4.79 -5.49 -3.16
CA GLU A 35 -4.23 -5.36 -1.82
C GLU A 35 -3.20 -6.45 -1.57
N ILE A 36 -2.10 -6.10 -0.88
CA ILE A 36 -1.13 -7.08 -0.39
C ILE A 36 -1.76 -7.83 0.78
N SER A 37 -1.74 -9.17 0.75
CA SER A 37 -2.33 -9.97 1.82
C SER A 37 -1.67 -9.68 3.18
N ASP A 38 -2.44 -9.77 4.25
CA ASP A 38 -1.90 -9.54 5.61
C ASP A 38 -0.84 -10.56 6.00
N GLU A 39 -0.90 -11.75 5.43
CA GLU A 39 0.13 -12.77 5.57
C GLU A 39 1.42 -12.36 4.86
N ALA A 40 1.34 -11.83 3.63
CA ALA A 40 2.51 -11.33 2.90
C ALA A 40 3.15 -10.13 3.60
N LYS A 41 2.35 -9.22 4.19
CA LYS A 41 2.87 -8.12 5.03
C LYS A 41 3.64 -8.63 6.24
N LYS A 42 3.15 -9.70 6.90
CA LYS A 42 3.85 -10.34 8.02
C LYS A 42 5.13 -11.04 7.57
N MET A 43 5.09 -11.74 6.43
CA MET A 43 6.26 -12.43 5.84
C MET A 43 7.34 -11.49 5.33
N HIS A 44 6.98 -10.30 4.82
CA HIS A 44 7.95 -9.27 4.42
C HIS A 44 8.87 -8.88 5.58
N GLY A 45 8.46 -9.19 6.81
CA GLY A 45 9.31 -9.14 7.98
C GLY A 45 9.33 -7.74 8.58
N SER A 46 9.34 -7.74 9.91
CA SER A 46 9.34 -6.60 10.82
C SER A 46 10.15 -5.39 10.33
N GLU A 47 9.63 -4.19 10.64
CA GLU A 47 10.22 -2.87 10.36
C GLU A 47 11.69 -2.69 10.79
N GLN A 48 12.23 -3.61 11.60
CA GLN A 48 13.57 -3.52 12.16
C GLN A 48 14.61 -4.32 11.35
N PRO A 49 15.76 -3.71 11.03
CA PRO A 49 16.82 -4.37 10.27
C PRO A 49 17.42 -5.55 11.04
N ASN A 50 17.57 -6.69 10.35
CA ASN A 50 18.19 -7.89 10.91
C ASN A 50 19.60 -7.59 11.49
N PRO A 51 19.88 -7.89 12.77
CA PRO A 51 21.16 -7.58 13.41
C PRO A 51 22.35 -8.26 12.72
N ALA A 52 22.16 -9.45 12.14
CA ALA A 52 23.19 -10.12 11.35
C ALA A 52 23.55 -9.33 10.07
N ARG A 53 22.54 -8.70 9.45
CA ARG A 53 22.75 -7.81 8.29
C ARG A 53 23.53 -6.57 8.71
N GLN A 54 23.20 -5.98 9.86
CA GLN A 54 23.92 -4.80 10.37
C GLN A 54 25.39 -5.11 10.65
N LYS A 55 25.67 -6.25 11.30
CA LYS A 55 27.06 -6.70 11.54
C LYS A 55 27.84 -6.88 10.24
N ARG A 56 27.22 -7.50 9.22
CA ARG A 56 27.85 -7.69 7.90
C ARG A 56 28.14 -6.36 7.21
N ILE A 57 27.23 -5.39 7.27
CA ILE A 57 27.44 -4.06 6.69
C ILE A 57 28.62 -3.36 7.37
N ASN A 58 28.69 -3.40 8.70
CA ASN A 58 29.78 -2.76 9.44
C ASN A 58 31.14 -3.38 9.09
N GLN A 59 31.22 -4.71 8.96
CA GLN A 59 32.44 -5.39 8.53
C GLN A 59 32.89 -4.91 7.14
N ILE A 60 31.97 -4.91 6.16
CA ILE A 60 32.29 -4.47 4.80
C ILE A 60 32.79 -3.02 4.79
N LYS A 61 32.17 -2.13 5.58
CA LYS A 61 32.62 -0.74 5.70
C LYS A 61 34.05 -0.65 6.22
N GLN A 62 34.37 -1.41 7.27
CA GLN A 62 35.72 -1.46 7.83
C GLN A 62 36.75 -2.02 6.85
N ASP A 63 36.39 -3.05 6.08
CA ASP A 63 37.26 -3.64 5.05
C ASP A 63 37.54 -2.64 3.92
N ILE A 64 36.54 -1.82 3.55
CA ILE A 64 36.68 -0.76 2.55
C ILE A 64 37.57 0.36 3.07
N GLU A 65 37.33 0.84 4.30
CA GLU A 65 38.12 1.91 4.93
C GLU A 65 39.59 1.51 5.13
N SER A 66 39.84 0.24 5.46
CA SER A 66 41.20 -0.31 5.58
C SER A 66 41.86 -0.66 4.24
N GLY A 67 41.13 -0.54 3.11
CA GLY A 67 41.62 -0.91 1.78
C GLY A 67 41.82 -2.42 1.57
N THR A 68 41.30 -3.26 2.48
CA THR A 68 41.43 -4.72 2.41
C THR A 68 40.26 -5.39 1.69
N TYR A 69 39.21 -4.63 1.35
CA TYR A 69 38.08 -5.14 0.59
C TYR A 69 38.49 -5.52 -0.84
N GLN A 70 38.41 -6.81 -1.14
CA GLN A 70 38.68 -7.33 -2.48
C GLN A 70 37.38 -7.76 -3.16
N VAL A 71 37.16 -7.22 -4.36
CA VAL A 71 36.07 -7.66 -5.23
C VAL A 71 36.46 -8.99 -5.86
N ASP A 72 35.68 -10.04 -5.58
CA ASP A 72 35.83 -11.35 -6.20
C ASP A 72 34.81 -11.51 -7.36
N PRO A 73 35.26 -11.47 -8.63
CA PRO A 73 34.38 -11.63 -9.78
C PRO A 73 33.72 -13.01 -9.86
N LYS A 74 34.38 -14.07 -9.39
CA LYS A 74 33.83 -15.44 -9.40
C LYS A 74 32.69 -15.57 -8.41
N VAL A 75 32.85 -15.03 -7.20
CA VAL A 75 31.79 -15.00 -6.19
C VAL A 75 30.61 -14.14 -6.67
N THR A 76 30.90 -13.02 -7.31
CA THR A 76 29.87 -12.14 -7.88
C THR A 76 29.05 -12.86 -8.95
N ALA A 77 29.72 -13.46 -9.94
CA ALA A 77 29.05 -14.23 -11.00
C ALA A 77 28.23 -15.39 -10.42
N LYS A 78 28.79 -16.15 -9.47
CA LYS A 78 28.07 -17.22 -8.77
C LYS A 78 26.80 -16.69 -8.10
N LYS A 79 26.88 -15.57 -7.40
CA LYS A 79 25.72 -14.96 -6.73
C LYS A 79 24.65 -14.48 -7.68
N MET A 80 25.03 -13.95 -8.84
CA MET A 80 24.08 -13.58 -9.88
C MET A 80 23.33 -14.81 -10.39
N ILE A 81 24.05 -15.89 -10.73
CA ILE A 81 23.43 -17.15 -11.18
C ILE A 81 22.53 -17.72 -10.09
N ASP A 82 23.06 -17.90 -8.87
CA ASP A 82 22.31 -18.43 -7.72
C ASP A 82 21.00 -17.68 -7.43
N PHE A 83 20.93 -16.38 -7.72
CA PHE A 83 19.73 -15.57 -7.51
C PHE A 83 18.66 -15.80 -8.58
N TRP A 84 19.06 -16.02 -9.83
CA TRP A 84 18.13 -16.11 -10.97
C TRP A 84 17.74 -17.54 -11.34
N THR A 85 18.58 -18.53 -11.04
CA THR A 85 18.36 -19.93 -11.44
C THR A 85 17.78 -20.81 -10.32
N LYS A 86 17.56 -20.26 -9.13
CA LYS A 86 17.18 -21.02 -7.94
C LYS A 86 15.77 -20.68 -7.47
#